data_AF-A0A7T5R723-F1
#
_entry.id   AF-A0A7T5R723-F1
#
_cell.length_a   1.000
_cell.length_b   1.000
_cell.length_c   1.000
_cell.angle_alpha   90.00
_cell.angle_beta   90.00
_cell.angle_gamma   90.00
#
_symmetry.space_group_name_H-M   'P 1'
#
loop_
_entity.id
_entity.type
_entity.pdbx_description
1 polymer ?
#
loop_
_entity_poly.entity_id
_entity_poly.type
_entity_poly.pdbx_seq_one_letter_code
_entity_poly.pdbx_strand_id
1 'polypeptide(L)'
;MVAYKQKCWKCKKNYVVIIRAQKFVTCYDCDKENLKGKIKNPAMKKMFNINNEFYKENSFLRSIKMNYLRYGELTEKQIEAFKKVVEKLSKK
;
A
#
# COMPACT_ATOMS: atom_id res chain seq x y z
N MET A 1 -16.32 8.82 -13.35
CA MET A 1 -15.10 9.44 -12.80
C MET A 1 -13.90 9.02 -13.64
N VAL A 2 -13.20 9.97 -14.26
CA VAL A 2 -12.00 9.66 -15.05
C VAL A 2 -10.82 9.50 -14.10
N ALA A 3 -10.23 8.29 -14.06
CA ALA A 3 -9.07 8.01 -13.23
C ALA A 3 -7.79 8.44 -13.97
N TYR A 4 -7.07 9.43 -13.44
CA TYR A 4 -5.83 9.91 -14.03
C TYR A 4 -4.70 8.93 -13.73
N LYS A 5 -3.91 8.60 -14.76
CA LYS A 5 -2.79 7.65 -14.66
C LYS A 5 -1.47 8.37 -14.93
N GLN A 6 -0.46 8.09 -14.13
CA GLN A 6 0.90 8.62 -14.32
C GLN A 6 1.90 7.47 -14.39
N LYS A 7 3.01 7.67 -15.11
CA LYS A 7 4.13 6.73 -15.11
C LYS A 7 4.76 6.68 -13.72
N CYS A 8 5.16 5.48 -13.31
CA CYS A 8 5.93 5.27 -12.10
C CYS A 8 7.24 6.09 -12.15
N TRP A 9 7.51 6.86 -11.10
CA TRP A 9 8.68 7.72 -11.01
C TRP A 9 9.99 6.93 -11.00
N LYS A 10 10.01 5.74 -10.37
CA LYS A 10 11.19 4.87 -10.27
C LYS A 10 11.53 4.15 -11.58
N CYS A 11 10.61 3.34 -12.14
CA CYS A 11 10.90 2.57 -13.35
C CYS A 11 10.55 3.27 -14.67
N LYS A 12 9.72 4.32 -14.66
CA LYS A 12 9.21 5.05 -15.85
C LYS A 12 8.50 4.19 -16.92
N LYS A 13 8.24 2.91 -16.62
CA LYS A 13 7.60 1.94 -17.53
C LYS A 13 6.12 1.74 -17.23
N ASN A 14 5.77 1.53 -15.96
CA ASN A 14 4.41 1.15 -15.57
C ASN A 14 3.55 2.38 -15.29
N TYR A 15 2.31 2.37 -15.78
CA TYR A 15 1.29 3.36 -15.43
C TYR A 15 0.55 2.96 -14.16
N VAL A 16 0.33 3.93 -13.27
CA VAL A 16 -0.35 3.74 -11.99
C VAL A 16 -1.47 4.78 -11.88
N VAL A 17 -2.61 4.38 -11.31
CA VAL A 17 -3.71 5.30 -11.01
C VAL A 17 -3.27 6.22 -9.87
N ILE A 18 -3.44 7.53 -10.04
CA ILE A 18 -3.01 8.52 -9.05
C ILE A 18 -4.18 9.33 -8.52
N ILE A 19 -4.01 9.82 -7.29
CA ILE A 19 -4.81 10.91 -6.75
C ILE A 19 -4.04 12.22 -6.90
N ARG A 20 -4.75 13.35 -7.00
CA ARG A 20 -4.15 14.69 -7.18
C ARG A 20 -3.10 15.05 -6.12
N ALA A 21 -3.20 14.47 -4.92
CA ALA A 21 -2.28 14.71 -3.82
C ALA A 21 -0.97 13.88 -3.87
N GLN A 22 -0.87 12.88 -4.76
CA GLN A 22 0.31 12.01 -4.83
C GLN A 22 1.43 12.66 -5.65
N LYS A 23 2.49 13.11 -4.96
CA LYS A 23 3.70 13.68 -5.60
C LYS A 23 4.65 12.62 -6.17
N PHE A 24 4.84 11.50 -5.46
CA PHE A 24 5.76 10.42 -5.87
C PHE A 24 5.00 9.13 -6.09
N VAL A 25 4.91 8.72 -7.36
CA VAL A 25 4.07 7.59 -7.78
C VAL A 25 4.97 6.38 -8.04
N THR A 26 4.74 5.29 -7.33
CA THR A 26 5.54 4.05 -7.44
C THR A 26 4.65 2.87 -7.82
N CYS A 27 5.09 2.05 -8.79
CA CYS A 27 4.37 0.83 -9.17
C CYS A 27 4.60 -0.29 -8.16
N TYR A 28 3.69 -1.28 -8.15
CA TYR A 28 3.77 -2.44 -7.25
C TYR A 28 5.10 -3.17 -7.38
N ASP A 29 5.60 -3.38 -8.60
CA ASP A 29 6.86 -4.08 -8.83
C ASP A 29 8.06 -3.38 -8.18
N CYS A 30 8.07 -2.05 -8.22
CA CYS A 30 9.12 -1.24 -7.60
C CYS A 30 9.05 -1.22 -6.06
N ASP A 31 7.86 -1.40 -5.49
CA ASP A 31 7.67 -1.48 -4.04
C ASP A 31 7.80 -2.90 -3.50
N LYS A 32 7.68 -3.93 -4.35
CA LYS A 32 7.66 -5.34 -3.96
C LYS A 32 8.86 -5.75 -3.11
N GLU A 33 10.03 -5.21 -3.40
CA GLU A 33 11.25 -5.45 -2.62
C GLU A 33 11.12 -4.92 -1.19
N ASN A 34 10.58 -3.71 -1.03
CA ASN A 34 10.36 -3.08 0.28
C ASN A 34 9.24 -3.75 1.09
N LEU A 35 8.36 -4.52 0.43
CA LEU A 35 7.28 -5.26 1.09
C LEU A 35 7.75 -6.62 1.65
N LYS A 36 8.93 -7.10 1.26
CA LYS A 36 9.54 -8.36 1.74
C LYS A 36 10.25 -8.15 3.08
N GLY A 37 9.49 -7.87 4.13
CA GLY A 37 10.02 -7.75 5.49
C GLY A 37 9.40 -8.76 6.46
N LYS A 38 10.19 -9.21 7.44
CA LYS A 38 9.68 -10.09 8.52
C LYS A 38 8.92 -9.24 9.54
N ILE A 39 7.65 -9.55 9.74
CA ILE A 39 6.80 -8.94 10.77
C ILE A 39 6.90 -9.79 12.04
N LYS A 40 7.47 -9.23 13.11
CA LYS A 40 7.64 -9.94 14.40
C LYS A 40 6.33 -9.99 15.20
N ASN A 41 5.50 -8.96 15.13
CA ASN A 41 4.27 -8.88 15.92
C ASN A 41 3.14 -9.72 15.28
N PRO A 42 2.55 -10.70 16.01
CA PRO A 42 1.51 -11.58 15.47
C PRO A 42 0.22 -10.85 15.08
N ALA A 43 -0.15 -9.79 15.80
CA ALA A 43 -1.35 -9.00 15.48
C ALA A 43 -1.18 -8.27 14.13
N MET A 44 -0.02 -7.65 13.93
CA MET A 44 0.32 -6.97 12.67
C MET A 44 0.44 -7.97 11.52
N LYS A 45 1.01 -9.15 11.79
CA LYS A 45 1.11 -10.22 10.78
C LYS A 45 -0.26 -10.63 10.25
N LYS A 46 -1.26 -10.79 11.12
CA LYS A 46 -2.65 -11.10 10.70
C LYS A 46 -3.25 -9.95 9.89
N MET A 47 -3.05 -8.71 10.33
CA MET A 47 -3.58 -7.52 9.66
C MET A 47 -3.00 -7.35 8.24
N PHE A 48 -1.72 -7.65 8.03
CA PHE A 48 -1.08 -7.58 6.72
C PHE A 48 -1.24 -8.86 5.88
N ASN A 49 -1.96 -9.86 6.39
CA ASN A 49 -2.26 -11.09 5.65
C ASN A 49 -3.50 -10.90 4.77
N ILE A 50 -3.43 -9.94 3.84
CA ILE A 50 -4.48 -9.66 2.85
C ILE A 50 -4.04 -10.12 1.46
N ASN A 51 -5.00 -10.30 0.55
CA ASN A 51 -4.73 -10.69 -0.82
C ASN A 51 -3.78 -9.69 -1.53
N ASN A 52 -2.85 -10.21 -2.33
CA ASN A 52 -1.86 -9.42 -3.06
C ASN A 52 -2.49 -8.43 -4.05
N GLU A 53 -3.69 -8.72 -4.54
CA GLU A 53 -4.44 -7.83 -5.44
C GLU A 53 -4.74 -6.48 -4.79
N PHE A 54 -5.09 -6.47 -3.49
CA PHE A 54 -5.32 -5.23 -2.75
C PHE A 54 -4.08 -4.35 -2.68
N TYR A 55 -2.89 -4.94 -2.54
CA TYR A 55 -1.63 -4.21 -2.58
C TYR A 55 -1.31 -3.68 -3.97
N LYS A 56 -1.72 -4.39 -5.02
CA LYS A 56 -1.50 -3.96 -6.41
C LYS A 56 -2.39 -2.77 -6.76
N GLU A 57 -3.65 -2.82 -6.37
CA GLU A 57 -4.62 -1.75 -6.62
C GLU A 57 -4.39 -0.51 -5.76
N ASN A 58 -3.99 -0.68 -4.50
CA ASN A 58 -3.94 0.42 -3.55
C ASN A 58 -2.51 0.72 -3.05
N SER A 59 -2.01 1.90 -3.44
CA SER A 59 -0.70 2.41 -3.02
C SER A 59 -0.64 2.78 -1.53
N PHE A 60 -1.76 3.11 -0.89
CA PHE A 60 -1.81 3.42 0.54
C PHE A 60 -1.59 2.17 1.41
N LEU A 61 -2.16 1.02 1.03
CA LEU A 61 -1.92 -0.22 1.76
C LEU A 61 -0.45 -0.63 1.70
N ARG A 62 0.20 -0.41 0.56
CA ARG A 62 1.65 -0.59 0.41
C ARG A 62 2.43 0.34 1.32
N SER A 63 2.09 1.64 1.36
CA SER A 63 2.83 2.61 2.16
C SER A 63 2.74 2.33 3.66
N ILE A 64 1.57 1.92 4.17
CA ILE A 64 1.43 1.53 5.59
C ILE A 64 2.30 0.32 5.91
N LYS A 65 2.29 -0.72 5.05
CA LYS A 65 3.13 -1.90 5.27
C LYS A 65 4.62 -1.54 5.23
N MET A 66 5.06 -0.73 4.27
CA MET A 66 6.45 -0.26 4.19
C MET A 66 6.84 0.56 5.42
N ASN A 67 5.97 1.46 5.89
CA ASN A 67 6.22 2.26 7.10
C ASN A 67 6.34 1.36 8.32
N TYR A 68 5.46 0.38 8.49
CA TYR A 68 5.56 -0.58 9.58
C TYR A 68 6.87 -1.39 9.53
N LEU A 69 7.29 -1.82 8.33
CA LEU A 69 8.57 -2.53 8.18
C LEU A 69 9.78 -1.66 8.48
N ARG A 70 9.69 -0.35 8.21
CA ARG A 70 10.78 0.62 8.42
C ARG A 70 10.89 1.07 9.88
N TYR A 71 9.76 1.36 10.52
CA TYR A 71 9.71 1.96 11.85
C TYR A 71 9.37 0.95 12.96
N GLY A 72 8.80 -0.20 12.60
CA GLY A 72 8.43 -1.27 13.55
C GLY A 72 7.10 -1.06 14.27
N GLU A 73 6.48 0.11 14.10
CA GLU A 73 5.25 0.51 14.79
C GLU A 73 4.26 1.22 13.86
N LEU A 74 2.99 1.21 14.27
CA LEU A 74 1.91 1.95 13.64
C LEU A 74 1.04 2.57 14.73
N THR A 75 0.57 3.78 14.47
CA THR A 75 -0.43 4.43 15.32
C THR A 75 -1.81 3.78 15.14
N GLU A 76 -2.65 3.85 16.16
CA GLU A 76 -4.02 3.31 16.12
C GLU A 76 -4.82 3.87 14.94
N LYS A 77 -4.66 5.17 14.65
CA LYS A 77 -5.29 5.82 13.51
C LYS A 77 -4.86 5.23 12.17
N GLN A 78 -3.58 4.88 12.02
CA GLN A 78 -3.09 4.19 10.81
C GLN A 78 -3.66 2.78 10.69
N ILE A 79 -3.80 2.07 11.81
CA ILE A 79 -4.40 0.73 11.85
C ILE A 79 -5.88 0.78 11.45
N GLU A 80 -6.63 1.73 12.01
CA GLU A 80 -8.03 1.93 11.69
C GLU A 80 -8.22 2.32 10.22
N ALA A 81 -7.43 3.27 9.72
CA ALA A 81 -7.48 3.70 8.32
C ALA A 81 -7.18 2.53 7.37
N PHE A 82 -6.20 1.68 7.69
CA PHE A 82 -5.90 0.50 6.90
C PHE A 82 -7.09 -0.47 6.85
N LYS A 83 -7.69 -0.80 7.99
CA LYS A 83 -8.86 -1.69 8.06
C LYS A 83 -10.03 -1.15 7.23
N LYS A 84 -10.34 0.15 7.36
CA LYS A 84 -11.38 0.83 6.58
C LYS A 84 -11.14 0.73 5.07
N VAL A 85 -9.89 0.92 4.64
CA VAL A 85 -9.54 0.83 3.21
C VAL A 85 -9.66 -0.61 2.70
N VAL A 86 -9.21 -1.61 3.48
CA VAL A 86 -9.38 -3.02 3.10
C VAL A 86 -10.86 -3.38 2.99
N GLU A 87 -11.68 -3.00 3.98
CA GLU A 87 -13.13 -3.25 3.93
C GLU A 87 -13.79 -2.59 2.71
N LYS A 88 -13.40 -1.37 2.38
CA LYS A 88 -13.89 -0.66 1.20
C LYS A 88 -13.51 -1.34 -0.11
N LEU A 89 -12.35 -2.00 -0.17
CA LEU A 89 -11.93 -2.77 -1.33
C LEU A 89 -12.65 -4.12 -1.41
N SER A 90 -12.92 -4.77 -0.27
CA SER A 90 -13.69 -6.02 -0.24
C SER A 90 -15.17 -5.85 -0.59
N LYS A 91 -15.73 -4.66 -0.34
CA LYS A 91 -17.14 -4.31 -0.67
C LYS A 91 -17.33 -3.80 -2.11
N LYS A 92 -16.24 -3.69 -2.88
CA LYS A 92 -16.23 -3.13 -4.23
C LYS A 92 -16.26 -4.26 -5.26
#